data_AF-A0A6P6S9W2-F1
#
_entry.id   AF-A0A6P6S9W2-F1
#
_cell.length_a   1.000
_cell.length_b   1.000
_cell.length_c   1.000
_cell.angle_alpha   90.00
_cell.angle_beta   90.00
_cell.angle_gamma   90.00
#
_symmetry.space_group_name_H-M   'P 1'
#
loop_
_entity.id
_entity.type
_entity.pdbx_description
1 polymer ?
#
loop_
_entity_poly.entity_id
_entity_poly.type
_entity_poly.pdbx_seq_one_letter_code
_entity_poly.pdbx_strand_id
1 'polypeptide(L)'
;MKSSEDDQKGVEYMTEDSFFEGKGPYYVHSVSLVIKGVDYSLERVLITRTVIDLSSNRFEGQIPENIGSLHSLQTLSLAHNNFSGPIPKALGNLSMLESLDLSWNRLEGTIPMELVNLDFLEFLNFSENRLVGPIPRGRHFDTFGDDSYRRNLDLRGFPLTKDCGDTEALPPPAMPWEAEEQYDDSEFFDGFTWKAVLLGYGCALVLGLVMGGLIFSTGKPSTIVEESFKLRRRPRKWIHIGT
;
A
#
# COMPACT_ATOMS: atom_id res chain seq x y z
N MET A 1 -18.76 57.43 4.88
CA MET A 1 -18.96 57.03 3.47
C MET A 1 -17.64 56.42 3.02
N LYS A 2 -17.54 55.08 3.06
CA LYS A 2 -17.85 54.15 1.94
C LYS A 2 -16.63 54.12 1.00
N SER A 3 -15.98 53.02 0.65
CA SER A 3 -16.08 51.57 0.89
C SER A 3 -14.95 50.97 0.04
N SER A 4 -14.37 49.84 0.49
CA SER A 4 -13.85 48.70 -0.30
C SER A 4 -12.83 48.94 -1.44
N GLU A 5 -11.95 48.02 -1.84
CA GLU A 5 -11.89 46.56 -1.69
C GLU A 5 -10.43 46.14 -1.42
N ASP A 6 -10.26 45.22 -0.47
CA ASP A 6 -9.09 44.36 -0.31
C ASP A 6 -9.03 43.37 -1.49
N ASP A 7 -7.95 43.39 -2.28
CA ASP A 7 -7.64 42.32 -3.23
C ASP A 7 -7.00 41.15 -2.47
N GLN A 8 -7.84 40.39 -1.78
CA GLN A 8 -7.49 39.10 -1.20
C GLN A 8 -7.42 38.06 -2.32
N LYS A 9 -6.27 37.97 -3.01
CA LYS A 9 -5.97 36.86 -3.93
C LYS A 9 -5.75 35.60 -3.10
N GLY A 10 -6.82 34.81 -2.95
CA GLY A 10 -6.81 33.51 -2.31
C GLY A 10 -5.80 32.57 -2.96
N VAL A 11 -5.07 31.83 -2.14
CA VAL A 11 -4.26 30.70 -2.60
C VAL A 11 -5.24 29.58 -2.96
N GLU A 12 -5.40 29.34 -4.25
CA GLU A 12 -6.26 28.27 -4.78
C GLU A 12 -5.55 26.93 -4.53
N TYR A 13 -6.13 26.11 -3.67
CA TYR A 13 -5.63 24.75 -3.41
C TYR A 13 -6.04 23.83 -4.56
N MET A 14 -5.11 22.98 -4.98
CA MET A 14 -5.31 21.96 -6.00
C MET A 14 -6.56 21.13 -5.70
N THR A 15 -7.56 21.21 -6.57
CA THR A 15 -8.69 20.28 -6.60
C THR A 15 -8.23 18.98 -7.24
N GLU A 16 -8.24 17.89 -6.46
CA GLU A 16 -8.22 16.53 -6.98
C GLU A 16 -9.51 16.31 -7.74
N ASP A 17 -9.44 16.07 -9.05
CA ASP A 17 -10.58 15.57 -9.81
C ASP A 17 -10.13 14.59 -10.91
N SER A 18 -10.89 13.49 -10.97
CA SER A 18 -10.96 12.41 -11.97
C SER A 18 -9.89 11.30 -11.92
N PHE A 19 -10.21 10.11 -11.39
CA PHE A 19 -10.98 8.98 -11.95
C PHE A 19 -10.20 8.12 -12.97
N PHE A 20 -10.19 6.81 -12.66
CA PHE A 20 -9.55 5.72 -13.39
C PHE A 20 -9.98 5.64 -14.86
N GLU A 21 -9.05 5.85 -15.79
CA GLU A 21 -9.06 5.22 -17.11
C GLU A 21 -7.70 5.38 -17.83
N GLY A 22 -6.88 4.32 -17.81
CA GLY A 22 -5.88 3.98 -18.84
C GLY A 22 -4.76 4.95 -19.24
N LYS A 23 -4.70 6.18 -18.72
CA LYS A 23 -3.64 7.17 -18.99
C LYS A 23 -3.37 7.97 -17.72
N GLY A 24 -2.28 7.67 -17.02
CA GLY A 24 -1.87 8.47 -15.85
C GLY A 24 -1.59 9.93 -16.24
N PRO A 25 -1.85 10.90 -15.35
CA PRO A 25 -1.61 12.31 -15.65
C PRO A 25 -0.09 12.57 -15.67
N TYR A 26 0.44 12.89 -16.84
CA TYR A 26 1.76 13.51 -16.93
C TYR A 26 1.69 14.84 -16.18
N TYR A 27 2.38 14.97 -15.05
CA TYR A 27 2.44 16.24 -14.34
C TYR A 27 3.26 17.26 -15.15
N VAL A 28 2.59 18.01 -16.01
CA VAL A 28 3.12 19.26 -16.58
C VAL A 28 2.63 20.40 -15.71
N HIS A 29 3.25 20.56 -14.55
CA HIS A 29 3.00 21.73 -13.69
C HIS A 29 4.17 22.68 -13.78
N SER A 30 3.97 23.78 -14.53
CA SER A 30 4.80 24.97 -14.41
C SER A 30 4.33 25.78 -13.21
N VAL A 31 5.25 26.21 -12.35
CA VAL A 31 4.94 27.12 -11.24
C VAL A 31 5.36 28.52 -11.65
N SER A 32 4.41 29.45 -11.70
CA SER A 32 4.69 30.87 -11.91
C SER A 32 4.82 31.55 -10.56
N LEU A 33 6.02 32.06 -10.25
CA LEU A 33 6.26 32.90 -9.09
C LEU A 33 6.36 34.35 -9.51
N VAL A 34 5.71 35.25 -8.77
CA VAL A 34 5.91 36.71 -8.94
C VAL A 34 6.80 37.20 -7.80
N ILE A 35 8.05 37.56 -8.12
CA ILE A 35 9.01 38.07 -7.13
C ILE A 35 9.37 39.51 -7.52
N LYS A 36 9.05 40.47 -6.65
CA LYS A 36 9.29 41.91 -6.87
C LYS A 36 8.71 42.44 -8.19
N GLY A 37 7.53 41.95 -8.58
CA GLY A 37 6.86 42.34 -9.83
C GLY A 37 7.47 41.75 -11.10
N VAL A 38 8.39 40.79 -10.95
CA VAL A 38 8.94 40.02 -12.07
C VAL A 38 8.37 38.60 -12.00
N ASP A 39 7.80 38.16 -13.12
CA ASP A 39 7.29 36.81 -13.27
C ASP A 39 8.44 35.84 -13.57
N TYR A 40 8.54 34.78 -12.77
CA TYR A 40 9.46 33.67 -12.93
C TYR A 40 8.64 32.40 -13.20
N SER A 41 8.72 31.88 -14.42
CA SER A 41 8.15 30.58 -14.76
C SER A 41 9.17 29.48 -14.48
N LEU A 42 8.91 28.67 -13.45
CA LEU A 42 9.64 27.43 -13.22
C LEU A 42 9.02 26.32 -14.07
N GLU A 43 9.59 26.07 -15.24
CA GLU A 43 9.20 24.93 -16.08
C GLU A 43 9.73 23.63 -15.45
N ARG A 44 8.84 22.72 -15.06
CA ARG A 44 9.22 21.38 -14.60
C ARG A 44 9.48 20.47 -15.80
N VAL A 45 10.59 19.74 -15.71
CA VAL A 45 11.05 18.71 -16.65
C VAL A 45 9.93 17.71 -16.93
N LEU A 46 9.72 17.39 -18.21
CA LEU A 46 8.85 16.31 -18.65
C LEU A 46 9.24 15.00 -17.92
N ILE A 47 8.39 14.48 -17.05
CA ILE A 47 8.56 13.12 -16.53
C ILE A 47 8.13 12.20 -17.68
N THR A 48 9.07 11.85 -18.56
CA THR A 48 8.81 10.91 -19.65
C THR A 48 8.68 9.51 -19.05
N ARG A 49 7.44 9.05 -18.84
CA ARG A 49 7.18 7.66 -18.49
C ARG A 49 7.60 6.78 -19.66
N THR A 50 8.55 5.86 -19.46
CA THR A 50 8.93 4.90 -20.51
C THR A 50 8.04 3.68 -20.40
N VAL A 51 7.15 3.49 -21.38
CA VAL A 51 6.08 2.49 -21.36
C VAL A 51 6.19 1.58 -22.57
N ILE A 52 6.08 0.28 -22.34
CA ILE A 52 5.85 -0.74 -23.37
C ILE A 52 4.55 -1.45 -23.02
N ASP A 53 3.53 -1.25 -23.86
CA ASP A 53 2.28 -1.99 -23.80
C ASP A 53 2.10 -2.77 -25.11
N LEU A 54 2.19 -4.10 -25.01
CA LEU A 54 1.99 -5.05 -26.09
C LEU A 54 0.81 -5.98 -25.77
N SER A 55 -0.06 -5.59 -24.84
CA SER A 55 -1.15 -6.42 -24.38
C SER A 55 -2.21 -6.67 -25.47
N SER A 56 -3.04 -7.70 -25.26
CA SER A 56 -4.17 -8.04 -26.14
C SER A 56 -3.76 -8.36 -27.59
N ASN A 57 -2.70 -9.14 -27.73
CA ASN A 57 -2.18 -9.58 -29.01
C ASN A 57 -2.13 -11.12 -29.08
N ARG A 58 -1.49 -11.64 -30.13
CA ARG A 58 -1.27 -13.08 -30.33
C ARG A 58 0.22 -13.40 -30.34
N PHE A 59 1.03 -12.69 -29.55
CA PHE A 59 2.46 -12.97 -29.46
C PHE A 59 2.69 -14.33 -28.82
N GLU A 60 3.63 -15.08 -29.38
CA GLU A 60 3.96 -16.45 -29.01
C GLU A 60 5.46 -16.57 -28.70
N GLY A 61 5.86 -17.72 -28.15
CA GLY A 61 7.24 -17.98 -27.76
C GLY A 61 7.57 -17.51 -26.34
N GLN A 62 8.85 -17.33 -26.06
CA GLN A 62 9.34 -16.93 -24.73
C GLN A 62 9.57 -15.42 -24.65
N ILE A 63 9.46 -14.86 -23.45
CA ILE A 63 9.90 -13.49 -23.19
C ILE A 63 11.44 -13.49 -23.25
N PRO A 64 12.08 -12.69 -24.13
CA PRO A 64 13.52 -12.71 -24.28
C PRO A 64 14.23 -12.09 -23.07
N GLU A 65 15.34 -12.69 -22.63
CA GLU A 65 16.17 -12.18 -21.51
C GLU A 65 16.67 -10.74 -21.76
N ASN A 66 16.81 -10.34 -23.02
CA ASN A 66 17.22 -8.98 -23.41
C ASN A 66 16.25 -7.89 -22.91
N ILE A 67 15.02 -8.22 -22.51
CA ILE A 67 14.08 -7.26 -21.91
C ILE A 67 14.70 -6.56 -20.70
N GLY A 68 15.56 -7.25 -19.94
CA GLY A 68 16.24 -6.70 -18.77
C GLY A 68 17.29 -5.62 -19.08
N SER A 69 17.57 -5.35 -20.35
CA SER A 69 18.46 -4.23 -20.76
C SER A 69 17.76 -2.87 -20.77
N LEU A 70 16.43 -2.85 -20.63
CA LEU A 70 15.60 -1.65 -20.68
C LEU A 70 15.52 -0.95 -19.30
N HIS A 71 16.67 -0.56 -18.74
CA HIS A 71 16.78 -0.04 -17.36
C HIS A 71 15.89 1.18 -17.04
N SER A 72 15.48 1.95 -18.05
CA SER A 72 14.60 3.12 -17.88
C SER A 72 13.11 2.80 -17.99
N LEU A 73 12.75 1.54 -18.24
CA LEU A 73 11.36 1.11 -18.43
C LEU A 73 10.61 1.20 -17.10
N GLN A 74 9.46 1.88 -17.11
CA GLN A 74 8.60 2.09 -15.95
C GLN A 74 7.31 1.26 -16.02
N THR A 75 6.83 0.95 -17.22
CA THR A 75 5.64 0.11 -17.38
C THR A 75 5.87 -0.92 -18.47
N LEU A 76 5.63 -2.19 -18.14
CA LEU A 76 5.64 -3.31 -19.07
C LEU A 76 4.33 -4.08 -18.96
N SER A 77 3.53 -4.04 -20.01
CA SER A 77 2.33 -4.86 -20.15
C SER A 77 2.48 -5.82 -21.33
N LEU A 78 2.47 -7.11 -21.04
CA LEU A 78 2.44 -8.22 -22.01
C LEU A 78 1.14 -9.03 -21.87
N ALA A 79 0.14 -8.49 -21.16
CA ALA A 79 -1.07 -9.19 -20.80
C ALA A 79 -1.87 -9.67 -22.02
N HIS A 80 -2.70 -10.70 -21.86
CA HIS A 80 -3.58 -11.20 -22.93
C HIS A 80 -2.82 -11.54 -24.22
N ASN A 81 -1.81 -12.39 -24.10
CA ASN A 81 -1.01 -12.92 -25.20
C ASN A 81 -0.89 -14.45 -25.07
N ASN A 82 0.02 -15.03 -25.83
CA ASN A 82 0.26 -16.46 -25.86
C ASN A 82 1.74 -16.78 -25.56
N PHE A 83 2.39 -15.92 -24.75
CA PHE A 83 3.75 -16.13 -24.27
C PHE A 83 3.82 -17.38 -23.40
N SER A 84 4.93 -18.10 -23.49
CA SER A 84 5.17 -19.42 -22.91
C SER A 84 6.57 -19.52 -22.31
N GLY A 85 6.84 -20.57 -21.53
CA GLY A 85 8.11 -20.73 -20.84
C GLY A 85 8.23 -19.86 -19.59
N PRO A 86 9.43 -19.78 -18.98
CA PRO A 86 9.64 -19.11 -17.70
C PRO A 86 9.61 -17.59 -17.80
N ILE A 87 9.27 -16.94 -16.69
CA ILE A 87 9.51 -15.52 -16.50
C ILE A 87 11.04 -15.31 -16.45
N PRO A 88 11.62 -14.49 -17.35
CA PRO A 88 13.07 -14.30 -17.41
C PRO A 88 13.56 -13.56 -16.17
N LYS A 89 14.66 -14.06 -15.59
CA LYS A 89 15.27 -13.49 -14.38
C LYS A 89 15.76 -12.05 -14.62
N ALA A 90 16.13 -11.73 -15.86
CA ALA A 90 16.57 -10.39 -16.24
C ALA A 90 15.52 -9.30 -16.03
N LEU A 91 14.22 -9.63 -15.85
CA LEU A 91 13.21 -8.64 -15.44
C LEU A 91 13.55 -7.99 -14.09
N GLY A 92 14.28 -8.69 -13.20
CA GLY A 92 14.77 -8.11 -11.95
C GLY A 92 15.80 -6.98 -12.12
N ASN A 93 16.33 -6.77 -13.33
CA ASN A 93 17.26 -5.67 -13.63
C ASN A 93 16.55 -4.36 -13.99
N LEU A 94 15.21 -4.37 -14.15
CA LEU A 94 14.42 -3.20 -14.51
C LEU A 94 14.21 -2.28 -13.31
N SER A 95 15.29 -1.67 -12.82
CA SER A 95 15.32 -0.96 -11.55
C SER A 95 14.35 0.21 -11.43
N MET A 96 13.81 0.74 -12.53
CA MET A 96 12.81 1.82 -12.55
C MET A 96 11.37 1.31 -12.77
N LEU A 97 11.14 0.00 -12.81
CA LEU A 97 9.83 -0.57 -13.15
C LEU A 97 8.81 -0.32 -12.04
N GLU A 98 7.68 0.27 -12.42
CA GLU A 98 6.56 0.60 -11.54
C GLU A 98 5.36 -0.35 -11.75
N SER A 99 5.18 -0.83 -12.99
CA SER A 99 4.03 -1.65 -13.35
C SER A 99 4.44 -2.80 -14.25
N LEU A 100 4.12 -4.03 -13.83
CA LEU A 100 4.37 -5.27 -14.55
C LEU A 100 3.08 -6.09 -14.67
N ASP A 101 2.56 -6.21 -15.89
CA ASP A 101 1.41 -7.08 -16.19
C ASP A 101 1.82 -8.18 -17.17
N LEU A 102 1.85 -9.41 -16.69
CA LEU A 102 2.07 -10.62 -17.49
C LEU A 102 0.83 -11.55 -17.48
N SER A 103 -0.32 -11.05 -17.04
CA SER A 103 -1.52 -11.86 -16.88
C SER A 103 -2.05 -12.40 -18.21
N TRP A 104 -2.88 -13.44 -18.15
CA TRP A 104 -3.50 -14.04 -19.34
C TRP A 104 -2.48 -14.45 -20.41
N ASN A 105 -1.53 -15.28 -20.01
CA ASN A 105 -0.53 -15.89 -20.89
C ASN A 105 -0.43 -17.41 -20.58
N ARG A 106 0.59 -18.07 -21.12
CA ARG A 106 0.91 -19.48 -20.85
C ARG A 106 2.27 -19.61 -20.17
N LEU A 107 2.65 -18.65 -19.34
CA LEU A 107 3.94 -18.65 -18.64
C LEU A 107 3.97 -19.79 -17.62
N GLU A 108 5.12 -20.47 -17.53
CA GLU A 108 5.33 -21.69 -16.76
C GLU A 108 6.53 -21.52 -15.81
N GLY A 109 6.71 -22.44 -14.86
CA GLY A 109 7.83 -22.38 -13.90
C GLY A 109 7.59 -21.44 -12.73
N THR A 110 8.66 -21.11 -12.00
CA THR A 110 8.61 -20.34 -10.75
C THR A 110 8.74 -18.84 -11.00
N ILE A 111 8.14 -18.03 -10.14
CA ILE A 111 8.38 -16.57 -10.11
C ILE A 111 9.84 -16.33 -9.67
N PRO A 112 10.67 -15.61 -10.45
CA PRO A 112 12.05 -15.32 -10.11
C PRO A 112 12.18 -14.50 -8.83
N MET A 113 13.07 -14.91 -7.92
CA MET A 113 13.38 -14.15 -6.69
C MET A 113 14.01 -12.79 -6.99
N GLU A 114 14.61 -12.64 -8.18
CA GLU A 114 15.21 -11.41 -8.67
C GLU A 114 14.18 -10.27 -8.80
N LEU A 115 12.88 -10.57 -8.97
CA LEU A 115 11.83 -9.56 -9.03
C LEU A 115 11.62 -8.84 -7.69
N VAL A 116 11.99 -9.47 -6.57
CA VAL A 116 11.95 -8.83 -5.25
C VAL A 116 12.86 -7.59 -5.20
N ASN A 117 13.81 -7.44 -6.14
CA ASN A 117 14.72 -6.30 -6.27
C ASN A 117 14.12 -5.04 -6.90
N LEU A 118 12.88 -5.07 -7.36
CA LEU A 118 12.25 -3.95 -8.05
C LEU A 118 11.70 -2.91 -7.05
N ASP A 119 12.54 -1.98 -6.60
CA ASP A 119 12.20 -1.06 -5.50
C ASP A 119 10.99 -0.14 -5.73
N PHE A 120 10.60 0.10 -6.99
CA PHE A 120 9.50 1.00 -7.36
C PHE A 120 8.25 0.26 -7.83
N LEU A 121 8.18 -1.06 -7.73
CA LEU A 121 7.07 -1.83 -8.26
C LEU A 121 5.79 -1.60 -7.45
N GLU A 122 4.80 -0.95 -8.07
CA GLU A 122 3.51 -0.59 -7.48
C GLU A 122 2.38 -1.51 -7.96
N PHE A 123 2.50 -2.04 -9.18
CA PHE A 123 1.51 -2.94 -9.77
C PHE A 123 2.16 -4.21 -10.31
N LEU A 124 1.61 -5.35 -9.89
CA LEU A 124 2.01 -6.67 -10.35
C LEU A 124 0.79 -7.52 -10.66
N ASN A 125 0.76 -8.14 -11.84
CA ASN A 125 -0.26 -9.12 -12.18
C ASN A 125 0.32 -10.30 -12.96
N PHE A 126 0.26 -11.48 -12.35
CA PHE A 126 0.68 -12.77 -12.89
C PHE A 126 -0.49 -13.77 -12.98
N SER A 127 -1.72 -13.32 -12.79
CA SER A 127 -2.90 -14.17 -12.85
C SER A 127 -3.06 -14.84 -14.21
N GLU A 128 -3.83 -15.92 -14.27
CA GLU A 128 -4.19 -16.57 -15.55
C GLU A 128 -2.96 -17.04 -16.34
N ASN A 129 -2.06 -17.75 -15.65
CA ASN A 129 -0.87 -18.39 -16.20
C ASN A 129 -0.74 -19.83 -15.67
N ARG A 130 0.39 -20.48 -15.91
CA ARG A 130 0.72 -21.84 -15.45
C ARG A 130 1.92 -21.83 -14.49
N LEU A 131 2.05 -20.78 -13.69
CA LEU A 131 3.14 -20.63 -12.74
C LEU A 131 2.99 -21.62 -11.58
N VAL A 132 4.13 -22.05 -11.04
CA VAL A 132 4.23 -23.07 -9.99
C VAL A 132 5.20 -22.65 -8.89
N GLY A 133 5.09 -23.26 -7.72
CA GLY A 133 6.03 -23.06 -6.62
C GLY A 133 5.67 -21.89 -5.70
N PRO A 134 6.57 -21.54 -4.76
CA PRO A 134 6.29 -20.51 -3.77
C PRO A 134 6.33 -19.11 -4.39
N ILE A 135 5.42 -18.24 -3.95
CA ILE A 135 5.49 -16.81 -4.23
C ILE A 135 6.70 -16.21 -3.48
N PRO A 136 7.62 -15.49 -4.16
CA PRO A 136 8.70 -14.76 -3.52
C PRO A 136 8.16 -13.82 -2.44
N ARG A 137 8.82 -13.83 -1.28
CA ARG A 137 8.47 -12.95 -0.16
C ARG A 137 9.49 -11.83 0.01
N GLY A 138 9.03 -10.71 0.56
CA GLY A 138 9.86 -9.58 0.95
C GLY A 138 9.53 -8.27 0.22
N ARG A 139 9.83 -7.16 0.91
CA ARG A 139 9.61 -5.77 0.45
C ARG A 139 8.17 -5.55 -0.02
N HIS A 140 7.98 -5.23 -1.30
CA HIS A 140 6.70 -4.91 -1.92
C HIS A 140 5.98 -6.16 -2.45
N PHE A 141 6.65 -7.32 -2.56
CA PHE A 141 6.00 -8.54 -3.06
C PHE A 141 4.90 -9.07 -2.14
N ASP A 142 5.02 -8.79 -0.83
CA ASP A 142 4.03 -9.17 0.19
C ASP A 142 2.81 -8.22 0.21
N THR A 143 2.80 -7.12 -0.54
CA THR A 143 1.67 -6.17 -0.56
C THR A 143 0.64 -6.50 -1.64
N PHE A 144 1.00 -7.34 -2.62
CA PHE A 144 0.10 -7.71 -3.70
C PHE A 144 -0.97 -8.70 -3.21
N GLY A 145 -2.22 -8.46 -3.62
CA GLY A 145 -3.36 -9.30 -3.27
C GLY A 145 -3.35 -10.65 -3.98
N ASP A 146 -4.23 -11.55 -3.54
CA ASP A 146 -4.42 -12.86 -4.16
C ASP A 146 -4.84 -12.75 -5.63
N ASP A 147 -5.58 -11.69 -5.99
CA ASP A 147 -5.98 -11.34 -7.36
C ASP A 147 -4.81 -11.36 -8.36
N SER A 148 -3.63 -10.84 -7.97
CA SER A 148 -2.43 -10.82 -8.81
C SER A 148 -1.89 -12.20 -9.16
N TYR A 149 -2.33 -13.24 -8.45
CA TYR A 149 -1.78 -14.60 -8.53
C TYR A 149 -2.84 -15.66 -8.87
N ARG A 150 -4.12 -15.29 -8.88
CA ARG A 150 -5.24 -16.21 -9.14
C ARG A 150 -5.08 -16.95 -10.46
N ARG A 151 -5.65 -18.16 -10.50
CA ARG A 151 -5.67 -19.02 -11.70
C ARG A 151 -4.27 -19.41 -12.21
N ASN A 152 -3.35 -19.61 -11.28
CA ASN A 152 -2.14 -20.42 -11.44
C ASN A 152 -2.30 -21.72 -10.63
N LEU A 153 -2.14 -22.89 -11.26
CA LEU A 153 -2.57 -24.17 -10.67
C LEU A 153 -1.77 -24.58 -9.42
N ASP A 154 -0.45 -24.38 -9.44
CA ASP A 154 0.48 -24.87 -8.42
C ASP A 154 1.31 -23.76 -7.76
N LEU A 155 0.84 -22.53 -7.86
CA LEU A 155 1.39 -21.41 -7.12
C LEU A 155 0.90 -21.46 -5.67
N ARG A 156 1.80 -21.23 -4.71
CA ARG A 156 1.54 -21.43 -3.27
C ARG A 156 2.24 -20.40 -2.39
N GLY A 157 1.77 -20.29 -1.15
CA GLY A 157 2.22 -19.30 -0.17
C GLY A 157 1.46 -17.98 -0.24
N PHE A 158 1.53 -17.20 0.84
CA PHE A 158 0.94 -15.86 0.95
C PHE A 158 1.16 -15.02 -0.33
N PRO A 159 0.13 -14.34 -0.86
CA PRO A 159 -1.23 -14.16 -0.32
C PRO A 159 -2.21 -15.32 -0.58
N LEU A 160 -1.79 -16.41 -1.23
CA LEU A 160 -2.67 -17.55 -1.51
C LEU A 160 -2.86 -18.43 -0.27
N THR A 161 -4.05 -19.00 -0.11
CA THR A 161 -4.42 -19.93 0.97
C THR A 161 -3.88 -21.35 0.78
N LYS A 162 -3.24 -21.65 -0.37
CA LYS A 162 -2.62 -22.95 -0.64
C LYS A 162 -1.27 -23.00 0.10
N ASP A 163 -1.27 -23.66 1.25
CA ASP A 163 -0.08 -23.79 2.10
C ASP A 163 1.01 -24.64 1.45
N CYS A 164 2.26 -24.24 1.69
CA CYS A 164 3.42 -25.09 1.44
C CYS A 164 3.42 -26.20 2.51
N GLY A 165 2.86 -27.36 2.19
CA GLY A 165 2.92 -28.51 3.09
C GLY A 165 4.35 -28.82 3.54
N ASP A 166 4.54 -28.92 4.86
CA ASP A 166 5.80 -29.24 5.51
C ASP A 166 6.35 -30.56 4.97
N THR A 167 7.46 -30.48 4.24
CA THR A 167 8.26 -31.67 3.93
C THR A 167 9.15 -31.94 5.14
N GLU A 168 8.71 -32.90 5.95
CA GLU A 168 9.44 -33.61 7.02
C GLU A 168 10.70 -32.93 7.59
N ALA A 169 10.50 -32.06 8.58
CA ALA A 169 11.50 -31.92 9.64
C ALA A 169 11.27 -33.07 10.64
N LEU A 170 12.29 -33.91 10.83
CA LEU A 170 12.30 -35.00 11.83
C LEU A 170 11.74 -34.52 13.18
N PRO A 171 10.87 -35.31 13.84
CA PRO A 171 10.38 -34.93 15.15
C PRO A 171 11.56 -34.94 16.15
N PRO A 172 11.70 -33.92 17.01
CA PRO A 172 12.72 -33.94 18.06
C PRO A 172 12.47 -35.12 19.01
N PRO A 173 13.53 -35.69 19.61
CA PRO A 173 13.43 -36.91 20.40
C PRO A 173 12.56 -36.67 21.64
N ALA A 174 11.62 -37.59 21.86
CA ALA A 174 10.72 -37.58 23.01
C ALA A 174 11.52 -37.66 24.32
N MET A 175 11.29 -36.70 25.23
CA MET A 175 11.60 -36.89 26.64
C MET A 175 10.35 -37.30 27.41
N PRO A 176 10.46 -38.20 28.40
CA PRO A 176 9.33 -38.90 28.98
C PRO A 176 8.97 -38.35 30.37
N TRP A 177 7.82 -37.70 30.48
CA TRP A 177 6.95 -37.53 31.66
C TRP A 177 5.93 -36.43 31.31
N GLU A 178 4.67 -36.38 31.69
CA GLU A 178 3.61 -37.28 32.17
C GLU A 178 2.29 -36.66 31.63
N ALA A 179 1.21 -37.42 31.57
CA ALA A 179 -0.05 -37.04 30.95
C ALA A 179 -0.84 -35.95 31.72
N GLU A 180 -1.75 -35.27 30.99
CA GLU A 180 -2.88 -34.41 31.41
C GLU A 180 -2.51 -32.94 31.77
N GLU A 181 -3.11 -31.84 31.26
CA GLU A 181 -4.33 -31.54 30.50
C GLU A 181 -4.05 -30.41 29.48
N GLN A 182 -4.87 -30.34 28.42
CA GLN A 182 -4.77 -29.36 27.33
C GLN A 182 -5.29 -27.97 27.76
N TYR A 183 -4.38 -26.98 27.87
CA TYR A 183 -4.68 -25.55 27.91
C TYR A 183 -4.08 -24.88 26.66
N ASP A 184 -4.93 -24.17 25.91
CA ASP A 184 -4.61 -23.48 24.66
C ASP A 184 -4.26 -22.01 24.95
N ASP A 185 -2.98 -21.67 24.88
CA ASP A 185 -2.44 -20.33 25.18
C ASP A 185 -2.46 -19.37 23.98
N SER A 186 -3.32 -19.61 22.99
CA SER A 186 -3.47 -18.72 21.83
C SER A 186 -4.26 -17.41 22.12
N GLU A 187 -4.65 -17.14 23.37
CA GLU A 187 -5.41 -15.93 23.73
C GLU A 187 -4.58 -14.66 24.06
N PHE A 188 -3.26 -14.60 23.81
CA PHE A 188 -2.49 -13.39 24.18
C PHE A 188 -2.07 -12.45 23.03
N PHE A 189 -2.10 -12.83 21.75
CA PHE A 189 -1.65 -11.93 20.66
C PHE A 189 -2.53 -11.83 19.39
N ASP A 190 -3.79 -12.31 19.38
CA ASP A 190 -4.75 -12.00 18.30
C ASP A 190 -5.78 -10.95 18.76
N GLY A 191 -5.25 -9.77 19.07
CA GLY A 191 -6.03 -8.61 19.49
C GLY A 191 -6.86 -8.04 18.34
N PHE A 192 -8.07 -8.56 18.16
CA PHE A 192 -9.34 -7.88 17.79
C PHE A 192 -10.30 -8.87 17.11
N THR A 193 -10.88 -9.79 17.87
CA THR A 193 -12.01 -10.62 17.40
C THR A 193 -13.34 -9.88 17.57
N TRP A 194 -14.34 -10.17 16.72
CA TRP A 194 -15.70 -9.60 16.82
C TRP A 194 -16.38 -9.90 18.17
N LYS A 195 -15.91 -10.93 18.89
CA LYS A 195 -16.30 -11.23 20.28
C LYS A 195 -15.85 -10.14 21.26
N ALA A 196 -14.64 -9.59 21.10
CA ALA A 196 -14.17 -8.45 21.88
C ALA A 196 -14.97 -7.18 21.56
N VAL A 197 -15.38 -7.00 20.29
CA VAL A 197 -16.26 -5.90 19.86
C VAL A 197 -17.63 -6.00 20.54
N LEU A 198 -18.21 -7.20 20.63
CA LEU A 198 -19.48 -7.45 21.34
C LEU A 198 -19.37 -7.19 22.86
N LEU A 199 -18.29 -7.67 23.48
CA LEU A 199 -18.02 -7.42 24.90
C LEU A 199 -17.82 -5.92 25.18
N GLY A 200 -17.14 -5.21 24.29
CA GLY A 200 -16.93 -3.77 24.36
C GLY A 200 -18.24 -2.98 24.26
N TYR A 201 -19.10 -3.30 23.28
CA TYR A 201 -20.39 -2.63 23.11
C TYR A 201 -21.32 -2.81 24.33
N GLY A 202 -21.34 -4.01 24.92
CA GLY A 202 -22.16 -4.29 26.10
C GLY A 202 -21.78 -3.41 27.29
N CYS A 203 -20.49 -3.36 27.64
CA CYS A 203 -20.02 -2.57 28.76
C CYS A 203 -20.12 -1.05 28.50
N ALA A 204 -19.79 -0.60 27.28
CA ALA A 204 -19.83 0.81 26.93
C ALA A 204 -21.26 1.39 26.93
N LEU A 205 -22.25 0.62 26.47
CA LEU A 205 -23.65 1.07 26.43
C LEU A 205 -24.24 1.17 27.84
N VAL A 206 -23.92 0.22 28.73
CA VAL A 206 -24.36 0.26 30.13
C VAL A 206 -23.74 1.44 30.87
N LEU A 207 -22.42 1.64 30.73
CA LEU A 207 -21.75 2.80 31.34
C LEU A 207 -22.24 4.13 30.76
N GLY A 208 -22.50 4.18 29.45
CA GLY A 208 -23.03 5.36 28.77
C GLY A 208 -24.43 5.75 29.26
N LEU A 209 -25.32 4.77 29.45
CA LEU A 209 -26.66 5.02 29.99
C LEU A 209 -26.63 5.42 31.48
N VAL A 210 -25.74 4.83 32.28
CA VAL A 210 -25.58 5.21 33.70
C VAL A 210 -25.01 6.63 33.81
N MET A 211 -23.95 6.95 33.07
CA MET A 211 -23.37 8.30 33.06
C MET A 211 -24.34 9.34 32.49
N GLY A 212 -25.04 9.02 31.39
CA GLY A 212 -26.08 9.87 30.82
C GLY A 212 -27.24 10.12 31.79
N GLY A 213 -27.68 9.08 32.52
CA GLY A 213 -28.71 9.18 33.55
C GLY A 213 -28.28 10.00 34.78
N LEU A 214 -27.01 9.91 35.17
CA LEU A 214 -26.44 10.75 36.24
C LEU A 214 -26.35 12.22 35.80
N ILE A 215 -25.94 12.49 34.56
CA ILE A 215 -25.88 13.86 34.01
C ILE A 215 -27.30 14.46 33.89
N PHE A 216 -28.27 13.67 33.45
CA PHE A 216 -29.66 14.12 33.31
C PHE A 216 -30.36 14.32 34.66
N SER A 217 -30.07 13.49 35.67
CA SER A 217 -30.67 13.62 37.00
C SER A 217 -30.02 14.70 37.88
N THR A 218 -28.75 15.05 37.65
CA THR A 218 -28.04 16.09 38.44
C THR A 218 -28.18 17.51 37.87
N GLY A 219 -28.75 17.68 36.67
CA GLY A 219 -29.38 18.93 36.22
C GLY A 219 -28.50 20.18 36.08
N LYS A 220 -27.17 20.10 36.20
CA LYS A 220 -26.24 21.23 35.95
C LYS A 220 -24.88 20.77 35.41
N PRO A 221 -24.50 21.03 34.14
CA PRO A 221 -23.29 20.50 33.52
C PRO A 221 -22.05 21.39 33.70
N SER A 222 -21.91 22.15 34.79
CA SER A 222 -20.92 23.23 34.87
C SER A 222 -19.51 22.82 35.34
N THR A 223 -19.28 21.60 35.81
CA THR A 223 -17.98 21.21 36.42
C THR A 223 -16.99 20.53 35.46
N ILE A 224 -17.42 20.02 34.30
CA ILE A 224 -16.53 19.26 33.39
C ILE A 224 -15.92 20.16 32.29
N VAL A 225 -16.54 21.31 31.98
CA VAL A 225 -16.06 22.23 30.94
C VAL A 225 -14.86 23.06 31.40
N GLU A 226 -14.69 23.29 32.70
CA GLU A 226 -13.69 24.24 33.21
C GLU A 226 -12.25 23.67 33.27
N GLU A 227 -12.08 22.34 33.36
CA GLU A 227 -10.73 21.73 33.42
C GLU A 227 -10.11 21.45 32.05
N SER A 228 -10.90 21.36 30.97
CA SER A 228 -10.40 21.02 29.63
C SER A 228 -9.87 22.21 28.83
N PHE A 229 -10.10 23.46 29.28
CA PHE A 229 -9.66 24.68 28.58
C PHE A 229 -8.54 25.48 29.26
N LYS A 230 -7.80 24.92 30.23
CA LYS A 230 -6.49 25.49 30.62
C LYS A 230 -5.40 25.03 29.66
N LEU A 231 -5.36 25.65 28.47
CA LEU A 231 -4.15 25.69 27.65
C LEU A 231 -2.99 26.18 28.53
N ARG A 232 -2.04 25.28 28.80
CA ARG A 232 -0.70 25.62 29.32
C ARG A 232 -0.03 26.60 28.34
N ARG A 233 -0.30 27.90 28.48
CA ARG A 233 0.53 28.93 27.87
C ARG A 233 1.88 28.91 28.58
N ARG A 234 2.89 28.30 27.93
CA ARG A 234 4.30 28.51 28.33
C ARG A 234 4.65 29.99 28.09
N PRO A 235 5.21 30.71 29.08
CA PRO A 235 5.69 32.05 28.84
C PRO A 235 6.92 32.01 27.93
N ARG A 236 6.88 32.75 26.81
CA ARG A 236 8.06 33.01 25.97
C ARG A 236 8.98 33.98 26.72
N LYS A 237 10.16 33.51 27.15
CA LYS A 237 11.26 34.38 27.57
C LYS A 237 11.87 35.01 26.31
N TRP A 238 11.90 36.34 26.26
CA TRP A 238 12.66 37.09 25.26
C TRP A 238 14.09 37.27 25.76
N ILE A 239 15.07 36.98 24.90
CA ILE A 239 16.49 37.31 25.13
C ILE A 239 16.71 38.67 24.48
N HIS A 240 17.05 39.69 25.27
CA HIS A 240 17.54 40.96 24.75
C HIS A 240 19.01 40.79 24.35
N ILE A 241 19.31 40.98 23.08
CA ILE A 241 20.66 41.20 22.57
C ILE A 241 20.85 42.72 22.53
N GLY A 242 21.68 43.23 23.45
CA GLY A 242 22.18 44.60 23.40
C GLY A 242 23.35 44.70 22.42
N THR A 243 23.37 45.79 21.68
CA THR A 243 24.47 46.29 20.82
C THR A 243 25.73 46.60 21.62
#